data_AF-A0A5J4QNA9-F1
#
_entry.id   AF-A0A5J4QNA9-F1
#
_cell.length_a   1.000
_cell.length_b   1.000
_cell.length_c   1.000
_cell.angle_alpha   90.00
_cell.angle_beta   90.00
_cell.angle_gamma   90.00
#
_symmetry.space_group_name_H-M   'P 1'
#
loop_
_entity.id
_entity.type
_entity.pdbx_description
1 polymer ?
#
loop_
_entity_poly.entity_id
_entity_poly.type
_entity_poly.pdbx_seq_one_letter_code
_entity_poly.pdbx_strand_id
1 'polypeptide(L)'
;MKQYKAFNNTFGWITFLVAAVVYCLTTESTASFWDCGEFITSGYKLEVGHPPGAPFFMLTANFFTQFVNDPSLVARMVNYMSALMSAACIMFLFWSITHLVKKLVVTDENNITPGQLVTIIGSGLVGALVYTFSDTFWFSAVEGEVYAYSSLFTAVVFWLILKWEEVAAQPHSDRWLILIAYLTGLSIGVHLLNLLCLPAIVLIYYYKKNPEASVKGSLLALAGSAILVVAVLYGIVPGVVKVSGWFELLFVNGIGMPFNTGVIFYMVALVAIIVWSVYESYVERSRKRMNVAFLITVA
;
A
#
# COMPACT_ATOMS: atom_id res chain seq x y z
N MET A 1 21.92 -20.32 4.00
CA MET A 1 20.53 -19.77 4.07
C MET A 1 20.06 -19.28 5.45
N LYS A 2 20.04 -20.09 6.53
CA LYS A 2 19.49 -19.65 7.84
C LYS A 2 20.18 -18.40 8.41
N GLN A 3 21.50 -18.34 8.29
CA GLN A 3 22.31 -17.22 8.76
C GLN A 3 21.98 -15.92 8.01
N TYR A 4 21.98 -15.92 6.68
CA TYR A 4 21.54 -14.76 5.87
C TYR A 4 20.16 -14.24 6.28
N LYS A 5 19.17 -15.13 6.43
CA LYS A 5 17.81 -14.73 6.79
C LYS A 5 17.77 -14.06 8.17
N ALA A 6 18.54 -14.57 9.14
CA ALA A 6 18.65 -13.94 10.45
C ALA A 6 19.25 -12.53 10.34
N PHE A 7 20.40 -12.38 9.68
CA PHE A 7 21.04 -11.08 9.47
C PHE A 7 20.12 -10.11 8.74
N ASN A 8 19.53 -10.50 7.60
CA ASN A 8 18.64 -9.65 6.83
C ASN A 8 17.43 -9.17 7.64
N ASN A 9 16.83 -10.05 8.44
CA ASN A 9 15.70 -9.66 9.29
C ASN A 9 16.14 -8.72 10.41
N THR A 10 17.25 -9.03 11.10
CA THR A 10 17.78 -8.20 12.19
C THR A 10 18.15 -6.81 11.70
N PHE A 11 18.88 -6.69 10.60
CA PHE A 11 19.29 -5.40 10.06
C PHE A 11 18.12 -4.58 9.51
N GLY A 12 17.07 -5.22 8.98
CA GLY A 12 15.82 -4.54 8.67
C GLY A 12 15.19 -3.88 9.90
N TRP A 13 15.07 -4.62 11.01
CA TRP A 13 14.57 -4.06 12.27
C TRP A 13 15.51 -3.00 12.86
N ILE A 14 16.83 -3.12 12.70
CA ILE A 14 17.77 -2.07 13.08
C ILE A 14 17.51 -0.79 12.26
N THR A 15 17.33 -0.90 10.93
CA THR A 15 17.00 0.27 10.10
C THR A 15 15.68 0.91 10.48
N PHE A 16 14.67 0.10 10.81
CA PHE A 16 13.41 0.59 11.39
C PHE A 16 13.67 1.41 12.66
N LEU A 17 14.40 0.85 13.62
CA LEU A 17 14.65 1.50 14.91
C LEU A 17 15.44 2.80 14.76
N VAL A 18 16.46 2.83 13.89
CA VAL A 18 17.24 4.04 13.60
C VAL A 18 16.32 5.13 13.02
N ALA A 19 15.54 4.81 11.99
CA ALA A 19 14.62 5.77 11.37
C ALA A 19 13.53 6.23 12.35
N ALA A 20 12.94 5.30 13.12
CA ALA A 20 11.91 5.62 14.11
C ALA A 20 12.44 6.56 15.19
N VAL A 21 13.65 6.29 15.72
CA VAL A 21 14.28 7.18 16.71
C VAL A 21 14.55 8.55 16.12
N VAL A 22 15.15 8.62 14.93
CA VAL A 22 15.46 9.91 14.27
C VAL A 22 14.18 10.71 14.05
N TYR A 23 13.18 10.14 13.39
CA TYR A 23 11.96 10.87 13.05
C TYR A 23 11.11 11.23 14.26
N CYS A 24 11.01 10.35 15.28
CA CYS A 24 10.30 10.68 16.50
C CYS A 24 11.02 11.78 17.32
N LEU A 25 12.36 11.84 17.29
CA LEU A 25 13.10 12.92 17.96
C LEU A 25 12.97 14.27 17.23
N THR A 26 12.73 14.25 15.92
CA THR A 26 12.63 15.46 15.09
C THR A 26 11.21 15.76 14.61
N THR A 27 10.20 15.08 15.17
CA THR A 27 8.81 15.26 14.75
C THR A 27 8.31 16.65 15.14
N GLU A 28 7.45 17.24 14.31
CA GLU A 28 6.82 18.49 14.66
C GLU A 28 6.01 18.36 15.96
N SER A 29 6.14 19.33 16.85
CA SER A 29 5.47 19.28 18.15
C SER A 29 3.98 19.62 18.07
N THR A 30 3.58 20.31 17.01
CA THR A 30 2.23 20.81 16.72
C THR A 30 1.84 20.46 15.28
N ALA A 31 0.70 20.99 14.81
CA ALA A 31 0.38 20.93 13.39
C ALA A 31 1.39 21.79 12.59
N SER A 32 1.95 21.22 11.53
CA SER A 32 2.78 21.96 10.57
C SER A 32 1.90 22.76 9.60
N PHE A 33 2.55 23.50 8.70
CA PHE A 33 1.92 24.25 7.63
C PHE A 33 1.21 23.32 6.63
N TRP A 34 0.37 23.89 5.75
CA TRP A 34 -0.37 23.17 4.71
C TRP A 34 -1.50 22.26 5.26
N ASP A 35 -1.61 21.03 4.74
CA ASP A 35 -2.74 20.12 4.97
C ASP A 35 -2.63 19.37 6.31
N CYS A 36 -1.49 19.44 7.00
CA CYS A 36 -1.26 18.75 8.27
C CYS A 36 -2.32 19.09 9.33
N GLY A 37 -2.65 20.38 9.47
CA GLY A 37 -3.68 20.81 10.41
C GLY A 37 -5.03 20.15 10.14
N GLU A 38 -5.43 20.10 8.86
CA GLU A 38 -6.67 19.47 8.43
C GLU A 38 -6.66 17.95 8.68
N PHE A 39 -5.59 17.25 8.28
CA PHE A 39 -5.47 15.80 8.49
C PHE A 39 -5.47 15.42 9.97
N ILE A 40 -4.80 16.21 10.82
CA ILE A 40 -4.79 16.01 12.27
C ILE A 40 -6.18 16.23 12.86
N THR A 41 -6.85 17.33 12.53
CA THR A 41 -8.18 17.64 13.10
C THR A 41 -9.23 16.65 12.61
N SER A 42 -9.22 16.36 11.32
CA SER A 42 -10.18 15.46 10.70
C SER A 42 -9.95 13.99 11.12
N GLY A 43 -8.71 13.56 11.32
CA GLY A 43 -8.40 12.26 11.94
C GLY A 43 -8.81 12.18 13.41
N TYR A 44 -8.56 13.23 14.20
CA TYR A 44 -8.95 13.26 15.61
C TYR A 44 -10.49 13.22 15.80
N LYS A 45 -11.23 13.98 15.00
CA LYS A 45 -12.69 14.08 15.10
C LYS A 45 -13.46 13.08 14.23
N LEU A 46 -12.77 12.35 13.35
CA LEU A 46 -13.38 11.54 12.29
C LEU A 46 -14.31 12.37 11.39
N GLU A 47 -13.86 13.58 11.04
CA GLU A 47 -14.55 14.50 10.15
C GLU A 47 -14.14 14.28 8.69
N VAL A 48 -14.77 15.01 7.76
CA VAL A 48 -14.51 14.88 6.33
C VAL A 48 -13.41 15.87 5.93
N GLY A 49 -12.30 15.34 5.42
CA GLY A 49 -11.22 16.12 4.82
C GLY A 49 -11.49 16.43 3.35
N HIS A 50 -10.60 17.22 2.75
CA HIS A 50 -10.71 17.62 1.35
C HIS A 50 -10.74 16.40 0.41
N PRO A 51 -11.49 16.48 -0.71
CA PRO A 51 -11.55 15.40 -1.71
C PRO A 51 -10.17 15.07 -2.30
N PRO A 52 -9.83 13.78 -2.55
CA PRO A 52 -10.72 12.62 -2.55
C PRO A 52 -10.99 12.00 -1.15
N GLY A 53 -10.42 12.58 -0.10
CA GLY A 53 -10.45 12.07 1.27
C GLY A 53 -9.40 10.98 1.53
N ALA A 54 -9.14 10.69 2.81
CA ALA A 54 -8.17 9.69 3.25
C ALA A 54 -8.73 8.86 4.44
N PRO A 55 -9.83 8.12 4.26
CA PRO A 55 -10.56 7.49 5.36
C PRO A 55 -9.73 6.48 6.16
N PHE A 56 -8.84 5.72 5.52
CA PHE A 56 -7.97 4.78 6.22
C PHE A 56 -6.85 5.49 7.01
N PHE A 57 -6.33 6.59 6.46
CA PHE A 57 -5.44 7.47 7.22
C PHE A 57 -6.16 8.03 8.45
N MET A 58 -7.40 8.50 8.30
CA MET A 58 -8.18 9.08 9.41
C MET A 58 -8.44 8.06 10.52
N LEU A 59 -8.81 6.83 10.18
CA LEU A 59 -9.02 5.76 11.17
C LEU A 59 -7.74 5.43 11.94
N THR A 60 -6.59 5.41 11.26
CA THR A 60 -5.31 5.15 11.90
C THR A 60 -4.81 6.33 12.71
N ALA A 61 -4.95 7.56 12.22
CA ALA A 61 -4.68 8.78 12.97
C ALA A 61 -5.52 8.81 14.25
N ASN A 62 -6.83 8.55 14.14
CA ASN A 62 -7.73 8.50 15.29
C ASN A 62 -7.25 7.51 16.35
N PHE A 63 -6.85 6.30 15.95
CA PHE A 63 -6.29 5.29 16.86
C PHE A 63 -5.07 5.83 17.63
N PHE A 64 -4.14 6.51 16.96
CA PHE A 64 -2.98 7.12 17.63
C PHE A 64 -3.37 8.24 18.60
N THR A 65 -4.38 9.04 18.26
CA THR A 65 -4.85 10.10 19.17
C THR A 65 -5.47 9.57 20.46
N GLN A 66 -5.94 8.31 20.49
CA GLN A 66 -6.49 7.68 21.71
C GLN A 66 -5.43 7.40 22.79
N PHE A 67 -4.13 7.51 22.48
CA PHE A 67 -3.06 7.33 23.47
C PHE A 67 -2.89 8.54 24.40
N VAL A 68 -3.60 9.64 24.15
CA VAL A 68 -3.56 10.85 24.97
C VAL A 68 -4.97 11.35 25.27
N ASN A 69 -5.16 11.90 26.47
CA ASN A 69 -6.41 12.57 26.85
C ASN A 69 -6.33 14.11 26.69
N ASP A 70 -5.11 14.65 26.61
CA ASP A 70 -4.87 16.08 26.45
C ASP A 70 -4.93 16.47 24.96
N PRO A 71 -5.90 17.32 24.53
CA PRO A 71 -6.01 17.77 23.14
C PRO A 71 -4.75 18.45 22.60
N SER A 72 -3.92 19.05 23.46
CA SER A 72 -2.67 19.69 23.04
C SER A 72 -1.62 18.69 22.52
N LEU A 73 -1.75 17.40 22.86
CA LEU A 73 -0.84 16.33 22.45
C LEU A 73 -1.32 15.56 21.21
N VAL A 74 -2.53 15.84 20.71
CA VAL A 74 -3.14 15.14 19.57
C VAL A 74 -2.28 15.26 18.31
N ALA A 75 -1.82 16.48 17.98
CA ALA A 75 -0.98 16.71 16.82
C ALA A 75 0.31 15.87 16.86
N ARG A 76 0.97 15.84 18.02
CA ARG A 76 2.18 15.04 18.24
C ARG A 76 1.92 13.54 18.03
N MET A 77 0.77 13.01 18.45
CA MET A 77 0.44 11.60 18.24
C MET A 77 0.27 11.24 16.76
N VAL A 78 -0.35 12.12 15.97
CA VAL A 78 -0.48 11.93 14.52
C VAL A 78 0.88 12.08 13.82
N ASN A 79 1.71 13.03 14.24
CA ASN A 79 3.07 13.15 13.68
C ASN A 79 3.94 11.92 14.04
N TYR A 80 3.79 11.36 15.25
CA TYR A 80 4.43 10.07 15.58
C TYR A 80 3.93 8.90 14.75
N MET A 81 2.65 8.87 14.39
CA MET A 81 2.14 7.89 13.43
C MET A 81 2.91 8.00 12.11
N SER A 82 3.03 9.20 11.53
CA SER A 82 3.81 9.43 10.30
C SER A 82 5.26 8.99 10.44
N ALA A 83 5.93 9.36 11.54
CA ALA A 83 7.31 8.96 11.81
C ALA A 83 7.48 7.43 11.81
N LEU A 84 6.55 6.70 12.44
CA LEU A 84 6.57 5.24 12.49
C LEU A 84 6.24 4.59 11.14
N MET A 85 5.29 5.15 10.38
CA MET A 85 4.99 4.67 9.02
C MET A 85 6.19 4.86 8.08
N SER A 86 6.85 6.00 8.17
CA SER A 86 8.08 6.28 7.42
C SER A 86 9.23 5.38 7.86
N ALA A 87 9.40 5.11 9.15
CA ALA A 87 10.39 4.15 9.63
C ALA A 87 10.14 2.72 9.11
N ALA A 88 8.87 2.30 9.06
CA ALA A 88 8.49 1.05 8.44
C ALA A 88 8.78 1.04 6.93
N CYS A 89 8.55 2.16 6.22
CA CYS A 89 8.93 2.32 4.82
C CYS A 89 10.44 2.07 4.62
N ILE A 90 11.29 2.67 5.46
CA ILE A 90 12.76 2.46 5.42
C ILE A 90 13.13 0.98 5.58
N MET A 91 12.47 0.25 6.48
CA MET A 91 12.70 -1.19 6.68
C MET A 91 12.35 -2.02 5.44
N PHE A 92 11.21 -1.74 4.80
CA PHE A 92 10.82 -2.44 3.58
C PHE A 92 11.70 -2.05 2.39
N LEU A 93 12.17 -0.80 2.33
CA LEU A 93 13.17 -0.36 1.37
C LEU A 93 14.48 -1.14 1.56
N PHE A 94 14.98 -1.25 2.80
CA PHE A 94 16.14 -2.07 3.14
C PHE A 94 15.96 -3.50 2.61
N TRP A 95 14.85 -4.17 2.91
CA TRP A 95 14.63 -5.54 2.44
C TRP A 95 14.46 -5.65 0.92
N SER A 96 13.96 -4.62 0.26
CA SER A 96 13.86 -4.60 -1.20
C SER A 96 15.25 -4.50 -1.85
N ILE A 97 16.11 -3.63 -1.30
CA ILE A 97 17.49 -3.48 -1.77
C ILE A 97 18.28 -4.76 -1.53
N THR A 98 18.22 -5.35 -0.32
CA THR A 98 18.95 -6.60 -0.04
C THR A 98 18.49 -7.75 -0.91
N HIS A 99 17.18 -7.85 -1.18
CA HIS A 99 16.63 -8.83 -2.12
C HIS A 99 17.22 -8.69 -3.52
N LEU A 100 17.22 -7.48 -4.06
CA LEU A 100 17.74 -7.20 -5.40
C LEU A 100 19.25 -7.42 -5.49
N VAL A 101 20.01 -6.96 -4.49
CA VAL A 101 21.48 -7.15 -4.45
C VAL A 101 21.83 -8.62 -4.31
N LYS A 102 21.12 -9.38 -3.46
CA LYS A 102 21.30 -10.84 -3.34
C LYS A 102 21.15 -11.51 -4.70
N LYS A 103 20.12 -11.15 -5.47
CA LYS A 103 19.86 -11.70 -6.81
C LYS A 103 20.98 -11.40 -7.81
N LEU A 104 21.72 -10.31 -7.63
CA LEU A 104 22.83 -9.92 -8.50
C LEU A 104 24.14 -10.62 -8.12
N VAL A 105 24.42 -10.80 -6.82
CA VAL A 105 25.75 -11.22 -6.35
C VAL A 105 25.83 -12.67 -5.89
N VAL A 106 24.69 -13.33 -5.64
CA VAL A 106 24.64 -14.73 -5.16
C VAL A 106 24.25 -15.65 -6.31
N THR A 107 25.17 -16.56 -6.66
CA THR A 107 24.96 -17.60 -7.67
C THR A 107 24.57 -18.95 -7.07
N ASP A 108 25.06 -19.25 -5.86
CA ASP A 108 24.68 -20.44 -5.08
C ASP A 108 24.05 -20.02 -3.74
N GLU A 109 22.74 -20.21 -3.60
CA GLU A 109 22.01 -19.85 -2.37
C GLU A 109 22.39 -20.71 -1.16
N ASN A 110 22.96 -21.90 -1.39
CA ASN A 110 23.38 -22.78 -0.30
C ASN A 110 24.69 -22.31 0.34
N ASN A 111 25.52 -21.59 -0.42
CA ASN A 111 26.85 -21.17 -0.01
C ASN A 111 27.09 -19.66 -0.18
N ILE A 112 26.43 -18.86 0.66
CA ILE A 112 26.65 -17.40 0.70
C ILE A 112 27.93 -17.13 1.49
N THR A 113 28.94 -16.56 0.82
CA THR A 113 30.21 -16.17 1.45
C THR A 113 30.04 -14.97 2.39
N PRO A 114 30.94 -14.78 3.38
CA PRO A 114 30.91 -13.59 4.24
C PRO A 114 31.02 -12.28 3.46
N GLY A 115 31.83 -12.25 2.39
CA GLY A 115 31.96 -11.07 1.52
C GLY A 115 30.63 -10.71 0.83
N GLN A 116 29.93 -11.70 0.25
CA GLN A 116 28.60 -11.48 -0.33
C GLN A 116 27.59 -11.03 0.73
N LEU A 117 27.62 -11.59 1.94
CA LEU A 117 26.74 -11.18 3.03
C LEU A 117 26.95 -9.70 3.38
N VAL A 118 28.21 -9.26 3.52
CA VAL A 118 28.56 -7.86 3.77
C VAL A 118 28.11 -6.98 2.61
N THR A 119 28.32 -7.38 1.35
CA THR A 119 27.85 -6.62 0.18
C THR A 119 26.33 -6.44 0.19
N ILE A 120 25.58 -7.50 0.49
CA ILE A 120 24.11 -7.45 0.50
C ILE A 120 23.61 -6.54 1.62
N ILE A 121 24.03 -6.80 2.86
CA ILE A 121 23.57 -6.05 4.03
C ILE A 121 24.05 -4.60 3.96
N GLY A 122 25.31 -4.38 3.59
CA GLY A 122 25.90 -3.05 3.44
C GLY A 122 25.20 -2.21 2.37
N SER A 123 24.87 -2.79 1.21
CA SER A 123 24.10 -2.07 0.18
C SER A 123 22.71 -1.71 0.66
N GLY A 124 22.04 -2.63 1.36
CA GLY A 124 20.73 -2.36 1.98
C GLY A 124 20.80 -1.22 2.98
N LEU A 125 21.79 -1.25 3.89
CA LEU A 125 21.99 -0.20 4.90
C LEU A 125 22.27 1.16 4.27
N VAL A 126 23.22 1.24 3.34
CA VAL A 126 23.59 2.51 2.69
C VAL A 126 22.39 3.08 1.95
N GLY A 127 21.71 2.29 1.12
CA GLY A 127 20.57 2.80 0.35
C GLY A 127 19.39 3.22 1.22
N ALA A 128 19.05 2.44 2.24
CA ALA A 128 17.95 2.76 3.16
C ALA A 128 18.25 3.99 4.02
N LEU A 129 19.48 4.12 4.54
CA LEU A 129 19.88 5.25 5.38
C LEU A 129 20.08 6.54 4.58
N VAL A 130 20.59 6.47 3.35
CA VAL A 130 20.64 7.66 2.46
C VAL A 130 19.23 8.20 2.22
N TYR A 131 18.24 7.31 1.99
CA TYR A 131 16.85 7.74 1.86
C TYR A 131 16.28 8.28 3.17
N THR A 132 16.64 7.66 4.31
CA THR A 132 16.25 8.13 5.65
C THR A 132 16.65 9.58 5.90
N PHE A 133 17.86 9.94 5.47
CA PHE A 133 18.41 11.29 5.68
C PHE A 133 18.26 12.20 4.44
N SER A 134 17.39 11.82 3.50
CA SER A 134 17.09 12.68 2.34
C SER A 134 16.06 13.74 2.73
N ASP A 135 16.28 14.98 2.28
CA ASP A 135 15.51 16.16 2.68
C ASP A 135 14.00 15.97 2.46
N THR A 136 13.60 15.61 1.24
CA THR A 136 12.18 15.42 0.88
C THR A 136 11.52 14.32 1.69
N PHE A 137 12.18 13.17 1.90
CA PHE A 137 11.56 12.07 2.64
C PHE A 137 11.51 12.37 4.13
N TRP A 138 12.56 12.97 4.70
CA TRP A 138 12.58 13.37 6.10
C TRP A 138 11.47 14.38 6.38
N PHE A 139 11.35 15.42 5.57
CA PHE A 139 10.30 16.44 5.70
C PHE A 139 8.90 15.80 5.78
N SER A 140 8.57 14.90 4.86
CA SER A 140 7.29 14.17 4.91
C SER A 140 7.17 13.17 6.07
N ALA A 141 8.27 12.71 6.65
CA ALA A 141 8.25 11.73 7.75
C ALA A 141 7.94 12.35 9.11
N VAL A 142 8.20 13.65 9.29
CA VAL A 142 8.09 14.33 10.60
C VAL A 142 6.75 15.03 10.81
N GLU A 143 5.86 15.00 9.81
CA GLU A 143 4.58 15.71 9.79
C GLU A 143 3.39 14.77 9.54
N GLY A 144 2.23 15.13 10.12
CA GLY A 144 0.99 14.36 10.09
C GLY A 144 0.24 14.41 8.76
N GLU A 145 0.86 13.91 7.69
CA GLU A 145 0.29 13.90 6.33
C GLU A 145 0.25 12.48 5.72
N VAL A 146 -0.52 12.33 4.63
CA VAL A 146 -0.74 11.05 3.94
C VAL A 146 0.50 10.46 3.25
N TYR A 147 1.55 11.25 3.01
CA TYR A 147 2.72 10.81 2.24
C TYR A 147 3.56 9.74 2.95
N ALA A 148 3.73 9.83 4.28
CA ALA A 148 4.43 8.81 5.06
C ALA A 148 3.76 7.44 4.91
N TYR A 149 2.44 7.43 5.05
CA TYR A 149 1.61 6.24 4.95
C TYR A 149 1.56 5.71 3.50
N SER A 150 1.46 6.59 2.51
CA SER A 150 1.51 6.22 1.09
C SER A 150 2.86 5.59 0.70
N SER A 151 3.96 6.13 1.22
CA SER A 151 5.31 5.60 1.01
C SER A 151 5.48 4.23 1.63
N LEU A 152 4.91 4.00 2.82
CA LEU A 152 4.88 2.67 3.44
C LEU A 152 4.17 1.65 2.55
N PHE A 153 2.95 1.96 2.08
CA PHE A 153 2.22 1.04 1.18
C PHE A 153 3.03 0.72 -0.06
N THR A 154 3.65 1.73 -0.67
CA THR A 154 4.49 1.55 -1.85
C THR A 154 5.67 0.61 -1.57
N ALA A 155 6.39 0.84 -0.46
CA ALA A 155 7.53 0.01 -0.08
C ALA A 155 7.11 -1.43 0.26
N VAL A 156 6.00 -1.61 0.99
CA VAL A 156 5.47 -2.94 1.34
C VAL A 156 5.04 -3.68 0.09
N VAL A 157 4.22 -3.06 -0.77
CA VAL A 157 3.71 -3.69 -2.00
C VAL A 157 4.86 -4.07 -2.94
N PHE A 158 5.84 -3.18 -3.12
CA PHE A 158 7.02 -3.48 -3.92
C PHE A 158 7.84 -4.64 -3.32
N TRP A 159 8.05 -4.63 -2.01
CA TRP A 159 8.72 -5.75 -1.34
C TRP A 159 7.95 -7.07 -1.49
N LEU A 160 6.61 -7.05 -1.39
CA LEU A 160 5.77 -8.24 -1.53
C LEU A 160 5.85 -8.86 -2.93
N ILE A 161 5.96 -8.06 -4.00
CA ILE A 161 6.10 -8.64 -5.34
C ILE A 161 7.48 -9.30 -5.52
N LEU A 162 8.52 -8.78 -4.88
CA LEU A 162 9.81 -9.46 -4.81
C LEU A 162 9.72 -10.78 -4.02
N LYS A 163 8.98 -10.79 -2.90
CA LYS A 163 8.69 -12.03 -2.15
C LYS A 163 7.91 -13.05 -2.96
N TRP A 164 6.92 -12.61 -3.73
CA TRP A 164 6.20 -13.48 -4.67
C TRP A 164 7.13 -14.05 -5.72
N GLU A 165 8.02 -13.24 -6.29
CA GLU A 165 8.95 -13.63 -7.35
C GLU A 165 9.87 -14.78 -6.92
N GLU A 166 10.34 -14.78 -5.68
CA GLU A 166 11.14 -15.88 -5.11
C GLU A 166 10.40 -17.22 -5.08
N VAL A 167 9.09 -17.20 -4.87
CA VAL A 167 8.28 -18.41 -4.64
C VAL A 167 7.26 -18.68 -5.76
N ALA A 168 7.34 -17.97 -6.88
CA ALA A 168 6.32 -18.00 -7.94
C ALA A 168 6.06 -19.37 -8.61
N ALA A 169 6.93 -20.35 -8.36
CA ALA A 169 6.79 -21.74 -8.82
C ALA A 169 6.24 -22.68 -7.72
N GLN A 170 6.12 -22.22 -6.49
CA GLN A 170 5.63 -23.01 -5.36
C GLN A 170 4.10 -22.99 -5.30
N PRO A 171 3.45 -24.08 -4.84
CA PRO A 171 2.01 -24.06 -4.58
C PRO A 171 1.62 -22.93 -3.63
N HIS A 172 0.48 -22.29 -3.88
CA HIS A 172 -0.05 -21.17 -3.08
C HIS A 172 0.79 -19.89 -3.10
N SER A 173 1.68 -19.70 -4.08
CA SER A 173 2.41 -18.44 -4.28
C SER A 173 1.47 -17.23 -4.44
N ASP A 174 0.29 -17.45 -5.01
CA ASP A 174 -0.64 -16.38 -5.41
C ASP A 174 -1.25 -15.63 -4.23
N ARG A 175 -1.14 -16.16 -3.00
CA ARG A 175 -1.49 -15.44 -1.77
C ARG A 175 -0.79 -14.08 -1.66
N TRP A 176 0.44 -13.99 -2.18
CA TRP A 176 1.18 -12.73 -2.21
C TRP A 176 0.56 -11.73 -3.18
N LEU A 177 0.08 -12.18 -4.34
CA LEU A 177 -0.61 -11.33 -5.31
C LEU A 177 -1.96 -10.85 -4.76
N ILE A 178 -2.67 -11.70 -4.03
CA ILE A 178 -3.91 -11.33 -3.34
C ILE A 178 -3.62 -10.26 -2.28
N LEU A 179 -2.56 -10.43 -1.48
CA LEU A 179 -2.15 -9.44 -0.49
C LEU A 179 -1.73 -8.11 -1.14
N ILE A 180 -1.01 -8.15 -2.26
CA ILE A 180 -0.67 -6.98 -3.05
C ILE A 180 -1.92 -6.25 -3.53
N ALA A 181 -2.89 -6.97 -4.10
CA ALA A 181 -4.16 -6.39 -4.55
C ALA A 181 -4.94 -5.75 -3.40
N TYR A 182 -5.01 -6.44 -2.25
CA TYR A 182 -5.66 -5.93 -1.04
C TYR A 182 -5.01 -4.65 -0.52
N LEU A 183 -3.68 -4.63 -0.35
CA LEU A 183 -2.96 -3.45 0.12
C LEU A 183 -3.00 -2.31 -0.89
N THR A 184 -3.02 -2.64 -2.19
CA THR A 184 -3.19 -1.63 -3.24
C THR A 184 -4.57 -0.99 -3.18
N GLY A 185 -5.64 -1.77 -3.01
CA GLY A 185 -6.99 -1.23 -2.78
C GLY A 185 -7.08 -0.42 -1.49
N LEU A 186 -6.53 -0.94 -0.38
CA LEU A 186 -6.53 -0.27 0.92
C LEU A 186 -5.78 1.08 0.87
N SER A 187 -4.69 1.16 0.10
CA SER A 187 -3.91 2.39 -0.07
C SER A 187 -4.69 3.53 -0.72
N ILE A 188 -5.74 3.24 -1.50
CA ILE A 188 -6.64 4.27 -2.06
C ILE A 188 -7.32 5.05 -0.93
N GLY A 189 -7.62 4.39 0.21
CA GLY A 189 -8.13 5.03 1.41
C GLY A 189 -7.12 5.91 2.15
N VAL A 190 -5.88 6.02 1.65
CA VAL A 190 -4.83 6.90 2.16
C VAL A 190 -4.43 7.92 1.10
N HIS A 191 -3.90 7.44 -0.02
CA HIS A 191 -3.42 8.26 -1.12
C HIS A 191 -3.23 7.40 -2.39
N LEU A 192 -3.49 7.98 -3.57
CA LEU A 192 -3.52 7.25 -4.85
C LEU A 192 -2.13 6.87 -5.40
N LEU A 193 -1.05 7.41 -4.84
CA LEU A 193 0.32 7.27 -5.34
C LEU A 193 0.80 5.82 -5.42
N ASN A 194 0.34 4.94 -4.54
CA ASN A 194 0.73 3.52 -4.58
C ASN A 194 0.30 2.81 -5.88
N LEU A 195 -0.71 3.32 -6.60
CA LEU A 195 -1.09 2.78 -7.92
C LEU A 195 0.05 2.91 -8.94
N LEU A 196 0.97 3.86 -8.75
CA LEU A 196 2.16 4.02 -9.59
C LEU A 196 3.17 2.88 -9.41
N CYS A 197 3.00 2.01 -8.41
CA CYS A 197 3.79 0.79 -8.27
C CYS A 197 3.33 -0.33 -9.23
N LEU A 198 2.10 -0.23 -9.79
CA LEU A 198 1.53 -1.26 -10.66
C LEU A 198 2.40 -1.58 -11.89
N PRO A 199 2.97 -0.61 -12.63
CA PRO A 199 3.88 -0.90 -13.74
C PRO A 199 5.08 -1.75 -13.35
N ALA A 200 5.70 -1.46 -12.21
CA ALA A 200 6.84 -2.24 -11.72
C ALA A 200 6.42 -3.66 -11.32
N ILE A 201 5.27 -3.81 -10.66
CA ILE A 201 4.69 -5.11 -10.27
C ILE A 201 4.39 -5.96 -11.52
N VAL A 202 3.73 -5.36 -12.51
CA VAL A 202 3.39 -6.02 -13.77
C VAL A 202 4.64 -6.45 -14.53
N LEU A 203 5.69 -5.63 -14.55
CA LEU A 203 6.97 -6.01 -15.15
C LEU A 203 7.63 -7.18 -14.43
N ILE A 204 7.71 -7.15 -13.09
CA ILE A 204 8.27 -8.27 -12.31
C ILE A 204 7.48 -9.55 -12.57
N TYR A 205 6.15 -9.46 -12.61
CA TYR A 205 5.29 -10.57 -12.97
C TYR A 205 5.57 -11.09 -14.38
N TYR A 206 5.62 -10.19 -15.37
CA TYR A 206 5.87 -10.50 -16.77
C TYR A 206 7.21 -11.24 -16.94
N TYR A 207 8.32 -10.67 -16.46
CA TYR A 207 9.64 -11.29 -16.56
C TYR A 207 9.72 -12.63 -15.82
N LYS A 208 8.97 -12.80 -14.72
CA LYS A 208 8.98 -14.07 -13.99
C LYS A 208 8.21 -15.17 -14.70
N LYS A 209 7.09 -14.85 -15.35
CA LYS A 209 6.23 -15.82 -16.05
C LYS A 209 6.63 -16.06 -17.52
N ASN A 210 7.45 -15.19 -18.10
CA ASN A 210 7.87 -15.27 -19.50
C ASN A 210 9.40 -15.38 -19.60
N PRO A 211 9.96 -16.60 -19.65
CA PRO A 211 11.41 -16.81 -19.78
C PRO A 211 12.02 -16.21 -21.05
N GLU A 212 11.25 -16.16 -22.14
CA GLU A 212 11.62 -15.51 -23.41
C GLU A 212 11.11 -14.06 -23.49
N ALA A 213 11.16 -13.34 -22.36
CA ALA A 213 10.76 -11.95 -22.31
C ALA A 213 11.52 -11.11 -23.36
N SER A 214 10.77 -10.30 -24.10
CA SER A 214 11.32 -9.46 -25.16
C SER A 214 11.00 -7.99 -24.90
N VAL A 215 11.77 -7.08 -25.50
CA VAL A 215 11.52 -5.63 -25.41
C VAL A 215 10.09 -5.28 -25.83
N LYS A 216 9.57 -5.93 -26.90
CA LYS A 216 8.18 -5.73 -27.34
C LYS A 216 7.19 -6.13 -26.25
N GLY A 217 7.39 -7.28 -25.61
CA GLY A 217 6.52 -7.73 -24.53
C GLY A 217 6.60 -6.84 -23.28
N SER A 218 7.79 -6.34 -22.93
CA SER A 218 7.96 -5.38 -21.82
C SER A 218 7.24 -4.05 -22.09
N LEU A 219 7.30 -3.55 -23.33
CA LEU A 219 6.55 -2.34 -23.73
C LEU A 219 5.04 -2.56 -23.68
N LEU A 220 4.55 -3.73 -24.12
CA LEU A 220 3.13 -4.10 -24.00
C LEU A 220 2.68 -4.23 -22.55
N ALA A 221 3.51 -4.84 -21.69
CA ALA A 221 3.25 -4.96 -20.26
C ALA A 221 3.17 -3.58 -19.59
N LEU A 222 4.09 -2.67 -19.93
CA LEU A 222 4.06 -1.27 -19.49
C LEU A 222 2.79 -0.55 -19.97
N ALA A 223 2.46 -0.64 -21.26
CA ALA A 223 1.26 -0.03 -21.80
C ALA A 223 -0.01 -0.56 -21.12
N GLY A 224 -0.12 -1.88 -20.94
CA GLY A 224 -1.24 -2.51 -20.24
C GLY A 224 -1.34 -2.06 -18.78
N SER A 225 -0.22 -1.94 -18.08
CA SER A 225 -0.19 -1.44 -16.70
C SER A 225 -0.56 0.05 -16.60
N ALA A 226 -0.17 0.88 -17.58
CA ALA A 226 -0.57 2.27 -17.64
C ALA A 226 -2.09 2.41 -17.88
N ILE A 227 -2.66 1.59 -18.77
CA ILE A 227 -4.11 1.52 -18.98
C ILE A 227 -4.81 1.09 -17.69
N LEU A 228 -4.27 0.11 -16.96
CA LEU A 228 -4.82 -0.33 -15.68
C LEU A 228 -4.82 0.81 -14.66
N VAL A 229 -3.71 1.55 -14.52
CA VAL A 229 -3.62 2.72 -13.63
C VAL A 229 -4.69 3.76 -14.00
N VAL A 230 -4.82 4.10 -15.28
CA VAL A 230 -5.84 5.05 -15.76
C VAL A 230 -7.25 4.54 -15.48
N ALA A 231 -7.53 3.27 -15.74
CA ALA A 231 -8.83 2.65 -15.48
C ALA A 231 -9.22 2.70 -14.00
N VAL A 232 -8.26 2.46 -13.09
CA VAL A 232 -8.50 2.57 -11.64
C VAL A 232 -8.72 4.02 -11.24
N LEU A 233 -7.83 4.93 -11.64
CA LEU A 233 -7.87 6.35 -11.24
C LEU A 233 -9.09 7.11 -11.75
N TYR A 234 -9.45 6.92 -13.02
CA TYR A 234 -10.52 7.69 -13.66
C TYR A 234 -11.82 6.91 -13.84
N GLY A 235 -11.77 5.58 -13.75
CA GLY A 235 -12.93 4.71 -13.84
C GLY A 235 -13.40 4.29 -12.46
N ILE A 236 -12.65 3.39 -11.80
CA ILE A 236 -13.12 2.68 -10.60
C ILE A 236 -13.31 3.64 -9.41
N VAL A 237 -12.28 4.41 -9.04
CA VAL A 237 -12.31 5.27 -7.84
C VAL A 237 -13.46 6.29 -7.89
N PRO A 238 -13.58 7.15 -8.92
CA PRO A 238 -14.71 8.08 -9.02
C PRO A 238 -16.02 7.37 -9.37
N GLY A 239 -15.97 6.26 -10.11
CA GLY A 239 -17.15 5.50 -10.55
C GLY A 239 -17.95 4.95 -9.37
N VAL A 240 -17.29 4.32 -8.40
CA VAL A 240 -17.95 3.79 -7.19
C VAL A 240 -18.69 4.90 -6.43
N VAL A 241 -18.05 6.07 -6.27
CA VAL A 241 -18.67 7.23 -5.61
C VAL A 241 -19.85 7.77 -6.42
N LYS A 242 -19.71 7.87 -7.75
CA LYS A 242 -20.76 8.37 -8.64
C LYS A 242 -21.99 7.48 -8.67
N VAL A 243 -21.79 6.16 -8.76
CA VAL A 243 -22.89 5.18 -8.72
C VAL A 243 -23.57 5.21 -7.34
N SER A 244 -22.79 5.28 -6.26
CA SER A 244 -23.34 5.47 -4.92
C SER A 244 -24.24 6.71 -4.83
N GLY A 245 -23.82 7.84 -5.42
CA GLY A 245 -24.63 9.05 -5.52
C GLY A 245 -25.92 8.89 -6.35
N TRP A 246 -25.91 8.07 -7.40
CA TRP A 246 -27.13 7.75 -8.16
C TRP A 246 -28.14 6.96 -7.33
N PHE A 247 -27.67 5.98 -6.55
CA PHE A 247 -28.53 5.25 -5.61
C PHE A 247 -29.11 6.18 -4.55
N GLU A 248 -28.31 7.10 -4.01
CA GLU A 248 -28.78 8.09 -3.05
C GLU A 248 -29.89 8.97 -3.62
N LEU A 249 -29.70 9.52 -4.83
CA LEU A 249 -30.71 10.32 -5.50
C LEU A 249 -31.98 9.51 -5.82
N LEU A 250 -31.85 8.26 -6.24
CA LEU A 250 -32.99 7.39 -6.51
C LEU A 250 -33.83 7.15 -5.25
N PHE A 251 -33.19 6.79 -4.13
CA PHE A 251 -33.89 6.44 -2.90
C PHE A 251 -34.48 7.67 -2.21
N VAL A 252 -33.71 8.76 -2.12
CA VAL A 252 -34.16 9.97 -1.44
C VAL A 252 -35.14 10.76 -2.31
N ASN A 253 -34.77 11.12 -3.54
CA ASN A 253 -35.59 12.01 -4.38
C ASN A 253 -36.65 11.24 -5.18
N GLY A 254 -36.38 10.00 -5.55
CA GLY A 254 -37.33 9.18 -6.30
C GLY A 254 -38.36 8.48 -5.41
N ILE A 255 -37.91 7.90 -4.29
CA ILE A 255 -38.74 7.05 -3.41
C ILE A 255 -39.17 7.80 -2.12
N GLY A 256 -38.53 8.94 -1.78
CA GLY A 256 -38.85 9.72 -0.58
C GLY A 256 -38.26 9.16 0.71
N MET A 257 -37.20 8.34 0.63
CA MET A 257 -36.54 7.77 1.81
C MET A 257 -35.62 8.80 2.51
N PRO A 258 -35.25 8.58 3.80
CA PRO A 258 -34.30 9.43 4.51
C PRO A 258 -32.91 9.44 3.85
N PHE A 259 -32.14 10.51 4.12
CA PHE A 259 -30.74 10.62 3.70
C PHE A 259 -29.89 9.41 4.11
N ASN A 260 -28.89 9.11 3.29
CA ASN A 260 -27.96 7.98 3.32
C ASN A 260 -28.56 6.61 3.03
N THR A 261 -29.87 6.49 2.82
CA THR A 261 -30.50 5.18 2.59
C THR A 261 -30.02 4.53 1.29
N GLY A 262 -29.86 5.33 0.22
CA GLY A 262 -29.39 4.81 -1.06
C GLY A 262 -27.91 4.43 -1.03
N VAL A 263 -27.08 5.23 -0.37
CA VAL A 263 -25.66 4.89 -0.13
C VAL A 263 -25.53 3.57 0.66
N ILE A 264 -26.28 3.41 1.75
CA ILE A 264 -26.27 2.18 2.56
C ILE A 264 -26.70 0.97 1.72
N PHE A 265 -27.78 1.09 0.96
CA PHE A 265 -28.24 0.03 0.07
C PHE A 265 -27.15 -0.36 -0.95
N TYR A 266 -26.54 0.64 -1.60
CA TYR A 266 -25.47 0.41 -2.56
C TYR A 266 -24.27 -0.30 -1.93
N MET A 267 -23.83 0.11 -0.73
CA MET A 267 -22.73 -0.55 -0.02
C MET A 267 -23.05 -2.01 0.30
N VAL A 268 -24.25 -2.30 0.80
CA VAL A 268 -24.67 -3.68 1.10
C VAL A 268 -24.73 -4.52 -0.18
N ALA A 269 -25.28 -3.98 -1.27
CA ALA A 269 -25.33 -4.65 -2.56
C ALA A 269 -23.93 -4.95 -3.11
N LEU A 270 -23.03 -3.95 -3.07
CA LEU A 270 -21.64 -4.09 -3.50
C LEU A 270 -20.91 -5.19 -2.71
N VAL A 271 -21.03 -5.19 -1.38
CA VAL A 271 -20.45 -6.23 -0.51
C VAL A 271 -21.04 -7.59 -0.84
N ALA A 272 -22.36 -7.70 -1.01
CA ALA A 272 -23.02 -8.96 -1.35
C ALA A 272 -22.54 -9.51 -2.71
N ILE A 273 -22.37 -8.65 -3.71
CA ILE A 273 -21.84 -8.99 -5.04
C ILE A 273 -20.39 -9.48 -4.93
N ILE A 274 -19.54 -8.79 -4.16
CA ILE A 274 -18.15 -9.20 -3.95
C ILE A 274 -18.07 -10.55 -3.25
N VAL A 275 -18.83 -10.73 -2.16
CA VAL A 275 -18.90 -12.01 -1.42
C VAL A 275 -19.39 -13.13 -2.33
N TRP A 276 -20.40 -12.87 -3.14
CA TRP A 276 -20.91 -13.84 -4.10
C TRP A 276 -19.88 -14.21 -5.17
N SER A 277 -19.16 -13.23 -5.73
CA SER A 277 -18.09 -13.47 -6.71
C SER A 277 -16.94 -14.31 -6.12
N VAL A 278 -16.52 -14.00 -4.89
CA VAL A 278 -15.50 -14.81 -4.18
C VAL A 278 -16.01 -16.22 -3.93
N TYR A 279 -17.26 -16.38 -3.48
CA TYR A 279 -17.86 -17.69 -3.23
C TYR A 279 -17.94 -18.54 -4.51
N GLU A 280 -18.43 -17.98 -5.63
CA GLU A 280 -18.50 -18.72 -6.90
C GLU A 280 -17.12 -19.07 -7.43
N SER A 281 -16.13 -18.18 -7.23
CA SER A 281 -14.73 -18.45 -7.62
C SER A 281 -14.08 -19.53 -6.77
N TYR A 282 -14.49 -19.69 -5.50
CA TYR A 282 -13.99 -20.72 -4.61
C TYR A 282 -14.64 -22.09 -4.83
N VAL A 283 -15.95 -22.10 -5.05
CA VAL A 283 -16.73 -23.34 -5.17
C VAL A 283 -16.66 -23.95 -6.57
N GLU A 284 -16.34 -23.15 -7.59
CA GLU A 284 -16.09 -23.57 -8.98
C GLU A 284 -17.21 -24.42 -9.62
N ARG A 285 -18.46 -24.30 -9.14
CA ARG A 285 -19.62 -25.07 -9.61
C ARG A 285 -19.97 -24.83 -11.07
N SER A 286 -19.77 -23.61 -11.57
CA SER A 286 -20.13 -23.24 -12.95
C SER A 286 -19.33 -22.05 -13.46
N ARG A 287 -18.61 -22.26 -14.56
CA ARG A 287 -17.86 -21.20 -15.25
C ARG A 287 -18.72 -20.03 -15.69
N LYS A 288 -19.98 -20.28 -16.09
CA LYS A 288 -20.93 -19.20 -16.43
C LYS A 288 -21.25 -18.34 -15.22
N ARG A 289 -21.51 -18.95 -14.06
CA ARG A 289 -21.82 -18.21 -12.82
C ARG A 289 -20.61 -17.42 -12.32
N MET A 290 -19.42 -17.99 -12.40
CA MET A 290 -18.17 -17.27 -12.10
C MET A 290 -17.99 -16.03 -12.99
N ASN A 291 -18.14 -16.17 -14.31
CA ASN A 291 -18.00 -15.06 -15.24
C ASN A 291 -19.04 -13.95 -14.99
N VAL A 292 -20.30 -14.33 -14.72
CA VAL A 292 -21.37 -13.36 -14.42
C VAL A 292 -21.09 -12.64 -13.10
N ALA A 293 -20.74 -13.37 -12.04
CA ALA A 293 -20.44 -12.76 -10.75
C ALA A 293 -19.24 -11.81 -10.83
N PHE A 294 -18.19 -12.19 -11.58
CA PHE A 294 -17.03 -11.32 -11.83
C PHE A 294 -17.41 -10.06 -12.62
N LEU A 295 -18.18 -10.19 -13.70
CA LEU A 295 -18.58 -9.02 -14.50
C LEU A 295 -19.41 -8.02 -13.68
N ILE A 296 -20.30 -8.50 -12.81
CA ILE A 296 -21.13 -7.64 -11.95
C ILE A 296 -20.29 -6.93 -10.87
N THR A 297 -19.13 -7.46 -10.47
CA THR A 297 -18.23 -6.73 -9.54
C THR A 297 -17.55 -5.51 -10.18
N VAL A 298 -17.46 -5.47 -11.51
CA VAL A 298 -16.74 -4.41 -12.26
C VAL A 298 -17.72 -3.42 -12.91
N ALA A 299 -18.98 -3.81 -13.10
CA ALA A 299 -20.05 -3.01 -13.70
C ALA A 299 -20.77 -2.12 -12.67
#